data_AF-A0A1J9Q0D7-F1
#
_entry.id   AF-A0A1J9Q0D7-F1
#
_cell.length_a   1.000
_cell.length_b   1.000
_cell.length_c   1.000
_cell.angle_alpha   90.00
_cell.angle_beta   90.00
_cell.angle_gamma   90.00
#
_symmetry.space_group_name_H-M   'P 1'
#
loop_
_entity.id
_entity.type
_entity.pdbx_description
1 polymer ?
#
loop_
_entity_poly.entity_id
_entity_poly.type
_entity_poly.pdbx_seq_one_letter_code
_entity_poly.pdbx_strand_id
1 'polypeptide(L)'
;MTDFPVRDHRYLSLKVCTSHNRQNNEIVICTHLKASNIEHPGTPFVRMILDSFSIVSSTGNQHQCLLYQPLGMSYTEFLDLFLNKQMPEALIQRSMQLILLGLDYLHKAKVVHTDISANNILQGITDLTALSEIEDGETNQPIARKVLDDRTIYISRPMPINTGLPVLCDFGEARIGDKHKGDVMPGIYRAPEVILDMEWDSKVDIWAVGLTTWDLLETRNLFFARKDGLLNDEQHLAEMVSLLGPPPLEFIRRSDKCLQYWDENTNWKGSIPIPEQSFEIRERSLEGDVRTMFLHFLRSALAWLPKERLLAEDLARHAFLMQPLLAAGDLKEHS
;
A
#
# COMPACT_ATOMS: atom_id res chain seq x y z
N MET A 1 -11.09 28.18 30.89
CA MET A 1 -11.03 26.77 30.48
C MET A 1 -12.45 26.33 30.23
N THR A 2 -12.86 26.22 28.97
CA THR A 2 -14.15 25.61 28.63
C THR A 2 -13.96 24.11 28.74
N ASP A 3 -14.52 23.49 29.78
CA ASP A 3 -14.62 22.04 29.89
C ASP A 3 -15.43 21.51 28.72
N PHE A 4 -14.75 21.00 27.71
CA PHE A 4 -15.40 20.16 26.72
C PHE A 4 -15.70 18.83 27.39
N PRO A 5 -16.97 18.41 27.51
CA PRO A 5 -17.28 17.12 28.10
C PRO A 5 -16.62 16.04 27.24
N VAL A 6 -15.66 15.32 27.83
CA VAL A 6 -15.06 14.12 27.24
C VAL A 6 -16.20 13.13 27.03
N ARG A 7 -16.60 12.91 25.78
CA ARG A 7 -17.77 12.08 25.46
C ARG A 7 -17.49 10.59 25.64
N ASP A 8 -16.22 10.18 25.62
CA ASP A 8 -15.71 8.84 25.93
C ASP A 8 -14.21 8.93 26.26
N HIS A 9 -13.72 8.25 27.30
CA HIS A 9 -12.28 8.14 27.62
C HIS A 9 -11.55 7.23 26.63
N ARG A 10 -11.48 7.65 25.36
CA ARG A 10 -10.87 6.86 24.27
C ARG A 10 -9.93 7.71 23.41
N TYR A 11 -8.85 7.09 22.96
CA TYR A 11 -7.94 7.70 22.00
C TYR A 11 -8.50 7.65 20.57
N LEU A 12 -8.27 8.73 19.81
CA LEU A 12 -8.64 8.86 18.41
C LEU A 12 -7.53 9.52 17.61
N SER A 13 -7.45 9.22 16.32
CA SER A 13 -6.62 9.96 15.38
C SER A 13 -7.47 10.97 14.62
N LEU A 14 -7.05 12.24 14.62
CA LEU A 14 -7.68 13.32 13.88
C LEU A 14 -6.80 13.72 12.69
N LYS A 15 -7.29 13.53 11.47
CA LYS A 15 -6.67 14.06 10.24
C LYS A 15 -7.33 15.40 9.91
N VAL A 16 -6.57 16.50 9.98
CA VAL A 16 -7.03 17.83 9.55
C VAL A 16 -6.53 18.09 8.14
N CYS A 17 -7.44 18.07 7.17
CA CYS A 17 -7.11 18.28 5.77
C CYS A 17 -6.79 19.75 5.49
N THR A 18 -5.91 19.99 4.52
CA THR A 18 -5.67 21.32 3.97
C THR A 18 -6.95 21.89 3.35
N SER A 19 -7.14 23.21 3.41
CA SER A 19 -8.37 23.83 2.92
C SER A 19 -8.50 23.67 1.41
N HIS A 20 -9.54 22.96 0.97
CA HIS A 20 -9.83 22.74 -0.44
C HIS A 20 -11.33 22.84 -0.67
N ASN A 21 -11.72 23.41 -1.80
CA ASN A 21 -13.13 23.55 -2.20
C ASN A 21 -13.72 22.25 -2.79
N ARG A 22 -12.97 21.15 -2.82
CA ARG A 22 -13.42 19.87 -3.35
C ARG A 22 -13.82 18.93 -2.23
N GLN A 23 -14.81 18.09 -2.51
CA GLN A 23 -15.18 17.01 -1.59
C GLN A 23 -13.97 16.11 -1.33
N ASN A 24 -13.75 15.77 -0.06
CA ASN A 24 -12.66 14.88 0.32
C ASN A 24 -12.96 13.46 -0.18
N ASN A 25 -12.04 12.89 -0.96
CA ASN A 25 -12.23 11.59 -1.59
C ASN A 25 -12.34 10.45 -0.56
N GLU A 26 -11.60 10.50 0.55
CA GLU A 26 -11.69 9.47 1.61
C GLU A 26 -13.10 9.39 2.20
N ILE A 27 -13.81 10.52 2.34
CA ILE A 27 -15.21 10.54 2.77
C ILE A 27 -16.12 9.84 1.76
N VAL A 28 -15.92 10.11 0.47
CA VAL A 28 -16.69 9.50 -0.62
C VAL A 28 -16.50 7.98 -0.60
N ILE A 29 -15.25 7.52 -0.53
CA ILE A 29 -14.91 6.09 -0.48
C ILE A 29 -15.50 5.43 0.77
N CYS A 30 -15.31 6.03 1.95
CA CYS A 30 -15.84 5.47 3.19
C CYS A 30 -17.37 5.38 3.19
N THR A 31 -18.04 6.40 2.65
CA THR A 31 -19.51 6.41 2.51
C THR A 31 -19.98 5.30 1.57
N HIS A 32 -19.30 5.13 0.42
CA HIS A 32 -19.59 4.06 -0.54
C HIS A 32 -19.40 2.67 0.08
N LEU A 33 -18.29 2.45 0.80
CA LEU A 33 -18.02 1.20 1.50
C LEU A 33 -19.10 0.89 2.55
N LYS A 34 -19.50 1.88 3.36
CA LYS A 34 -20.60 1.72 4.33
C LYS A 34 -21.94 1.42 3.65
N ALA A 35 -22.22 2.03 2.51
CA ALA A 35 -23.46 1.82 1.76
C ALA A 35 -23.50 0.47 1.03
N SER A 36 -22.35 -0.16 0.75
CA SER A 36 -22.28 -1.44 0.06
C SER A 36 -22.91 -2.60 0.83
N ASN A 37 -22.99 -2.50 2.16
CA ASN A 37 -23.49 -3.55 3.07
C ASN A 37 -22.85 -4.94 2.82
N ILE A 38 -21.61 -4.96 2.35
CA ILE A 38 -20.86 -6.21 2.14
C ILE A 38 -20.27 -6.65 3.49
N GLU A 39 -20.74 -7.78 4.00
CA GLU A 39 -20.08 -8.47 5.12
C GLU A 39 -18.86 -9.23 4.59
N HIS A 40 -17.67 -8.86 5.09
CA HIS A 40 -16.43 -9.48 4.64
C HIS A 40 -15.44 -9.67 5.80
N PRO A 41 -14.71 -10.81 5.87
CA PRO A 41 -13.65 -10.99 6.87
C PRO A 41 -12.49 -9.99 6.72
N GLY A 42 -12.41 -9.32 5.56
CA GLY A 42 -11.41 -8.30 5.27
C GLY A 42 -11.68 -6.92 5.88
N THR A 43 -12.93 -6.64 6.29
CA THR A 43 -13.32 -5.30 6.77
C THR A 43 -12.43 -4.75 7.89
N PRO A 44 -11.97 -5.55 8.89
CA PRO A 44 -11.07 -5.05 9.94
C PRO A 44 -9.69 -4.57 9.46
N PHE A 45 -9.26 -4.97 8.25
CA PHE A 45 -7.96 -4.62 7.68
C PHE A 45 -8.02 -3.41 6.75
N VAL A 46 -9.15 -2.70 6.73
CA VAL A 46 -9.37 -1.48 5.95
C VAL A 46 -9.71 -0.34 6.91
N ARG A 47 -8.95 0.75 6.84
CA ARG A 47 -9.17 1.90 7.74
C ARG A 47 -10.46 2.63 7.36
N MET A 48 -11.39 2.73 8.32
CA MET A 48 -12.68 3.40 8.13
C MET A 48 -12.76 4.72 8.90
N ILE A 49 -13.36 5.75 8.28
CA ILE A 49 -13.70 7.01 8.95
C ILE A 49 -14.80 6.72 9.98
N LEU A 50 -14.54 7.06 11.24
CA LEU A 50 -15.48 6.95 12.33
C LEU A 50 -16.49 8.10 12.27
N ASP A 51 -15.98 9.32 12.10
CA ASP A 51 -16.78 10.54 11.99
C ASP A 51 -16.02 11.62 11.18
N SER A 52 -16.73 12.60 10.65
CA SER A 52 -16.14 13.70 9.88
C SER A 52 -16.90 15.00 10.10
N PHE A 53 -16.17 16.10 10.29
CA PHE A 53 -16.73 17.43 10.52
C PHE A 53 -15.84 18.51 9.87
N SER A 54 -16.31 19.76 9.81
CA SER A 54 -15.49 20.87 9.31
C SER A 54 -15.18 21.86 10.42
N ILE A 55 -13.97 22.41 10.38
CA ILE A 55 -13.55 23.55 11.20
C ILE A 55 -13.21 24.74 10.30
N VAL A 56 -13.30 25.95 10.83
CA VAL A 56 -12.91 27.18 10.13
C VAL A 56 -11.69 27.76 10.84
N SER A 57 -10.63 28.03 10.08
CA SER A 57 -9.41 28.64 10.62
C SER A 57 -9.64 30.12 10.98
N SER A 58 -8.70 30.72 11.71
CA SER A 58 -8.69 32.17 11.97
C SER A 58 -8.63 33.01 10.70
N THR A 59 -8.13 32.45 9.58
CA THR A 59 -8.10 33.10 8.26
C THR A 59 -9.40 32.89 7.46
N GLY A 60 -10.41 32.24 8.04
CA GLY A 60 -11.69 31.95 7.38
C GLY A 60 -11.68 30.75 6.44
N ASN A 61 -10.56 30.01 6.37
CA ASN A 61 -10.47 28.83 5.51
C ASN A 61 -11.17 27.64 6.19
N GLN A 62 -12.01 26.93 5.43
CA GLN A 62 -12.65 25.70 5.91
C GLN A 62 -11.72 24.50 5.73
N HIS A 63 -11.58 23.71 6.78
CA HIS A 63 -10.78 22.49 6.81
C HIS A 63 -11.67 21.29 7.14
N GLN A 64 -11.58 20.24 6.32
CA GLN A 64 -12.26 18.98 6.60
C GLN A 64 -11.45 18.18 7.63
N CYS A 65 -12.13 17.70 8.66
CA CYS A 65 -11.56 16.89 9.74
C CYS A 65 -12.12 15.46 9.65
N LEU A 66 -11.25 14.46 9.72
CA LEU A 66 -11.59 13.04 9.69
C LEU A 66 -11.14 12.38 11.00
N LEU A 67 -12.03 11.67 11.66
CA LEU A 67 -11.76 10.91 12.87
C LEU A 67 -11.58 9.43 12.54
N TYR A 68 -10.52 8.84 13.07
CA TYR A 68 -10.13 7.46 12.86
C TYR A 68 -9.81 6.76 14.19
N GLN A 69 -9.87 5.42 14.17
CA GLN A 69 -9.20 4.63 15.20
C GLN A 69 -7.69 4.92 15.16
N PRO A 70 -7.02 5.01 16.32
CA PRO A 70 -5.57 5.17 16.34
C PRO A 70 -4.89 3.90 15.83
N LEU A 71 -3.84 4.12 15.05
CA LEU A 71 -2.96 3.10 14.52
C LEU A 71 -1.52 3.44 14.87
N GLY A 72 -0.67 2.44 14.84
CA GLY A 72 0.76 2.55 15.05
C GLY A 72 1.48 3.11 13.83
N MET A 73 2.78 2.86 13.79
CA MET A 73 3.66 3.27 12.70
C MET A 73 3.30 2.61 11.36
N SER A 74 3.66 3.29 10.28
CA SER A 74 3.64 2.71 8.94
C SER A 74 4.64 1.55 8.84
N TYR A 75 4.43 0.65 7.89
CA TYR A 75 5.36 -0.45 7.64
C TYR A 75 6.72 0.08 7.14
N THR A 76 6.77 1.24 6.48
CA THR A 76 8.03 1.92 6.15
C THR A 76 8.84 2.29 7.41
N GLU A 77 8.20 2.95 8.38
CA GLU A 77 8.84 3.28 9.66
C GLU A 77 9.19 2.03 10.47
N PHE A 78 8.34 1.01 10.38
CA PHE A 78 8.58 -0.26 11.07
C PHE A 78 9.78 -1.01 10.48
N LEU A 79 9.99 -0.95 9.16
CA LEU A 79 11.18 -1.50 8.51
C LEU A 79 12.48 -0.91 9.05
N ASP A 80 12.49 0.39 9.37
CA ASP A 80 13.67 1.08 9.93
C ASP A 80 14.12 0.53 11.29
N LEU A 81 13.27 -0.26 11.97
CA LEU A 81 13.61 -0.89 13.24
C LEU A 81 14.35 -2.23 13.09
N PHE A 82 14.37 -2.80 11.88
CA PHE A 82 15.11 -4.03 11.61
C PHE A 82 16.53 -3.70 11.13
N LEU A 83 17.53 -4.44 11.64
CA LEU A 83 18.95 -4.19 11.37
C LEU A 83 19.29 -4.06 9.88
N ASN A 84 18.65 -4.87 9.03
CA ASN A 84 18.85 -4.88 7.58
C ASN A 84 17.73 -4.19 6.80
N LYS A 85 16.77 -3.55 7.47
CA LYS A 85 15.52 -3.07 6.86
C LYS A 85 14.75 -4.16 6.11
N GLN A 86 14.73 -5.36 6.68
CA GLN A 86 14.00 -6.51 6.16
C GLN A 86 13.08 -7.04 7.25
N MET A 87 11.82 -7.24 6.90
CA MET A 87 10.84 -7.79 7.82
C MET A 87 10.96 -9.33 7.85
N PRO A 88 10.78 -9.97 9.03
CA PRO A 88 10.78 -11.42 9.11
C PRO A 88 9.73 -12.05 8.19
N GLU A 89 10.11 -13.10 7.47
CA GLU A 89 9.27 -13.77 6.47
C GLU A 89 7.86 -14.10 6.99
N ALA A 90 7.76 -14.74 8.17
CA ALA A 90 6.47 -15.12 8.75
C ALA A 90 5.56 -13.90 9.01
N LEU A 91 6.15 -12.75 9.35
CA LEU A 91 5.41 -11.51 9.55
C LEU A 91 4.93 -10.93 8.22
N ILE A 92 5.75 -10.99 7.16
CA ILE A 92 5.35 -10.61 5.80
C ILE A 92 4.20 -11.49 5.32
N GLN A 93 4.34 -12.82 5.41
CA GLN A 93 3.34 -13.79 4.97
C GLN A 93 1.99 -13.51 5.65
N ARG A 94 2.00 -13.36 6.98
CA ARG A 94 0.77 -13.06 7.72
C ARG A 94 0.22 -11.67 7.39
N SER A 95 1.08 -10.66 7.30
CA SER A 95 0.63 -9.29 7.07
C SER A 95 -0.01 -9.13 5.69
N MET A 96 0.66 -9.62 4.65
CA MET A 96 0.18 -9.50 3.28
C MET A 96 -1.06 -10.34 3.05
N GLN A 97 -1.21 -11.49 3.72
CA GLN A 97 -2.47 -12.24 3.70
C GLN A 97 -3.64 -11.41 4.24
N LEU A 98 -3.48 -10.73 5.38
CA LEU A 98 -4.55 -9.92 5.97
C LEU A 98 -4.86 -8.68 5.13
N ILE A 99 -3.83 -8.03 4.58
CA ILE A 99 -4.00 -6.92 3.64
C ILE A 99 -4.72 -7.36 2.37
N LEU A 100 -4.43 -8.55 1.85
CA LEU A 100 -5.16 -9.10 0.70
C LEU A 100 -6.63 -9.40 1.00
N LEU A 101 -6.97 -9.82 2.22
CA LEU A 101 -8.38 -9.94 2.64
C LEU A 101 -9.08 -8.57 2.66
N GLY A 102 -8.40 -7.54 3.18
CA GLY A 102 -8.89 -6.17 3.14
C GLY A 102 -9.07 -5.65 1.72
N LEU A 103 -8.11 -5.96 0.83
CA LEU A 103 -8.16 -5.59 -0.56
C LEU A 103 -9.29 -6.30 -1.33
N ASP A 104 -9.53 -7.57 -1.03
CA ASP A 104 -10.64 -8.32 -1.60
C ASP A 104 -12.00 -7.72 -1.22
N TYR A 105 -12.15 -7.26 0.04
CA TYR A 105 -13.33 -6.48 0.46
C TYR A 105 -13.51 -5.22 -0.41
N LEU A 106 -12.44 -4.43 -0.61
CA LEU A 106 -12.48 -3.23 -1.45
C LEU A 106 -12.88 -3.57 -2.89
N HIS A 107 -12.26 -4.59 -3.48
CA HIS A 107 -12.51 -4.99 -4.86
C HIS A 107 -13.94 -5.51 -5.06
N LYS A 108 -14.48 -6.26 -4.10
CA LYS A 108 -15.90 -6.68 -4.08
C LYS A 108 -16.85 -5.48 -3.97
N ALA A 109 -16.45 -4.45 -3.22
CA ALA A 109 -17.16 -3.18 -3.14
C ALA A 109 -16.91 -2.24 -4.34
N LYS A 110 -16.18 -2.69 -5.37
CA LYS A 110 -15.81 -1.89 -6.56
C LYS A 110 -14.97 -0.66 -6.22
N VAL A 111 -14.08 -0.77 -5.24
CA VAL A 111 -13.10 0.25 -4.88
C VAL A 111 -11.70 -0.24 -5.27
N VAL A 112 -10.97 0.57 -6.02
CA VAL A 112 -9.55 0.37 -6.34
C VAL A 112 -8.73 1.36 -5.53
N HIS A 113 -7.72 0.89 -4.80
CA HIS A 113 -6.94 1.74 -3.88
C HIS A 113 -5.95 2.64 -4.61
N THR A 114 -5.25 2.10 -5.62
CA THR A 114 -4.27 2.76 -6.49
C THR A 114 -2.97 3.24 -5.84
N ASP A 115 -2.78 3.04 -4.54
CA ASP A 115 -1.61 3.55 -3.80
C ASP A 115 -1.17 2.58 -2.69
N ILE A 116 -1.14 1.28 -2.99
CA ILE A 116 -0.69 0.28 -2.02
C ILE A 116 0.84 0.32 -1.94
N SER A 117 1.34 0.58 -0.74
CA SER A 117 2.77 0.54 -0.40
C SER A 117 2.96 0.37 1.10
N ALA A 118 4.19 0.17 1.55
CA ALA A 118 4.52 0.09 2.98
C ALA A 118 4.19 1.39 3.76
N ASN A 119 4.07 2.53 3.08
CA ASN A 119 3.66 3.79 3.72
C ASN A 119 2.18 3.78 4.14
N ASN A 120 1.35 3.05 3.38
CA ASN A 120 -0.10 3.03 3.54
C ASN A 120 -0.59 1.75 4.25
N ILE A 121 0.33 0.94 4.78
CA ILE A 121 0.01 -0.17 5.68
C ILE A 121 0.52 0.21 7.07
N LEU A 122 -0.39 0.34 8.04
CA LEU A 122 -0.04 0.73 9.40
C LEU A 122 -0.28 -0.42 10.38
N GLN A 123 0.50 -0.46 11.44
CA GLN A 123 0.30 -1.41 12.54
C GLN A 123 -0.99 -1.09 13.30
N GLY A 124 -1.79 -2.11 13.62
CA GLY A 124 -2.87 -1.96 14.59
C GLY A 124 -2.32 -1.71 15.99
N ILE A 125 -3.14 -1.12 16.86
CA ILE A 125 -2.82 -0.98 18.29
C ILE A 125 -3.67 -1.96 19.07
N THR A 126 -3.03 -2.88 19.79
CA THR A 126 -3.69 -3.79 20.74
C THR A 126 -3.52 -3.34 22.17
N ASP A 127 -2.42 -2.65 22.48
CA ASP A 127 -2.10 -2.15 23.81
C ASP A 127 -2.18 -0.63 23.83
N LEU A 128 -3.25 -0.11 24.47
CA LEU A 128 -3.47 1.33 24.58
C LEU A 128 -2.47 2.01 25.53
N THR A 129 -1.70 1.27 26.32
CA THR A 129 -0.64 1.85 27.16
C THR A 129 0.40 2.58 26.30
N ALA A 130 0.67 2.10 25.08
CA ALA A 130 1.54 2.78 24.12
C ALA A 130 1.07 4.21 23.79
N LEU A 131 -0.24 4.48 23.82
CA LEU A 131 -0.79 5.82 23.60
C LEU A 131 -0.70 6.70 24.86
N SER A 132 -0.88 6.09 26.03
CA SER A 132 -0.67 6.78 27.32
C SER A 132 0.79 7.20 27.49
N GLU A 133 1.75 6.36 27.08
CA GLU A 133 3.18 6.67 27.13
C GLU A 133 3.55 7.86 26.24
N ILE A 134 2.89 8.00 25.09
CA ILE A 134 3.05 9.19 24.22
C ILE A 134 2.55 10.44 24.93
N GLU A 135 1.37 10.38 25.56
CA GLU A 135 0.76 11.49 26.29
C GLU A 135 1.62 11.91 27.50
N ASP A 136 2.03 10.95 28.32
CA ASP A 136 2.92 11.16 29.46
C ASP A 136 4.27 11.69 28.99
N GLY A 137 4.80 11.16 27.89
CA GLY A 137 6.06 11.60 27.29
C GLY A 137 5.99 13.05 26.80
N GLU A 138 4.90 13.47 26.17
CA GLU A 138 4.73 14.85 25.71
C GLU A 138 4.51 15.83 26.87
N THR A 139 3.84 15.38 27.92
CA THR A 139 3.61 16.19 29.13
C THR A 139 4.90 16.39 29.92
N ASN A 140 5.66 15.30 30.15
CA ASN A 140 6.86 15.33 30.99
C ASN A 140 8.12 15.79 30.24
N GLN A 141 8.19 15.53 28.93
CA GLN A 141 9.33 15.87 28.08
C GLN A 141 8.84 16.36 26.70
N PRO A 142 8.34 17.60 26.61
CA PRO A 142 7.77 18.13 25.37
C PRO A 142 8.75 18.06 24.21
N ILE A 143 8.26 17.66 23.04
CA ILE A 143 9.13 17.48 21.88
C ILE A 143 9.60 18.82 21.31
N ALA A 144 10.70 18.79 20.54
CA ALA A 144 11.24 19.97 19.90
C ALA A 144 10.16 20.64 19.03
N ARG A 145 9.98 21.94 19.23
CA ARG A 145 8.98 22.74 18.52
C ARG A 145 9.54 24.09 18.13
N LYS A 146 9.14 24.57 16.95
CA LYS A 146 9.42 25.91 16.47
C LYS A 146 8.20 26.78 16.72
N VAL A 147 8.34 27.75 17.60
CA VAL A 147 7.31 28.76 17.87
C VAL A 147 7.50 29.92 16.89
N LEU A 148 6.46 30.24 16.13
CA LEU A 148 6.34 31.40 15.25
C LEU A 148 5.23 32.30 15.78
N ASP A 149 5.12 33.52 15.25
CA ASP A 149 4.10 34.49 15.68
C ASP A 149 2.67 33.98 15.46
N ASP A 150 2.43 33.19 14.41
CA ASP A 150 1.12 32.70 13.98
C ASP A 150 0.84 31.23 14.30
N ARG A 151 1.88 30.43 14.57
CA ARG A 151 1.75 28.98 14.77
C ARG A 151 2.92 28.36 15.51
N THR A 152 2.72 27.15 16.03
CA THR A 152 3.79 26.30 16.53
C THR A 152 3.91 25.07 15.64
N ILE A 153 5.12 24.78 15.18
CA ILE A 153 5.44 23.60 14.37
C ILE A 153 6.13 22.60 15.30
N TYR A 154 5.52 21.44 15.47
CA TYR A 154 6.06 20.35 16.28
C TYR A 154 6.76 19.35 15.36
N ILE A 155 7.88 18.79 15.81
CA ILE A 155 8.35 17.52 15.23
C ILE A 155 7.43 16.40 15.73
N SER A 156 7.16 15.39 14.90
CA SER A 156 6.36 14.24 15.31
C SER A 156 7.09 13.42 16.37
N ARG A 157 6.37 13.07 17.45
CA ARG A 157 6.88 12.08 18.40
C ARG A 157 6.85 10.70 17.73
N PRO A 158 7.94 9.91 17.80
CA PRO A 158 7.95 8.56 17.29
C PRO A 158 6.85 7.73 17.95
N MET A 159 6.12 6.98 17.14
CA MET A 159 5.14 6.02 17.63
C MET A 159 5.87 4.81 18.24
N PRO A 160 5.50 4.33 19.43
CA PRO A 160 6.02 3.07 19.97
C PRO A 160 5.65 1.88 19.07
N ILE A 161 6.47 0.84 19.12
CA ILE A 161 6.21 -0.42 18.41
C ILE A 161 4.90 -0.99 18.91
N ASN A 162 4.03 -1.38 17.97
CA ASN A 162 2.80 -2.09 18.27
C ASN A 162 2.75 -3.41 17.51
N THR A 163 2.12 -4.41 18.12
CA THR A 163 2.01 -5.78 17.55
C THR A 163 0.62 -6.07 17.00
N GLY A 164 -0.22 -5.05 16.87
CA GLY A 164 -1.55 -5.21 16.29
C GLY A 164 -1.50 -5.51 14.79
N LEU A 165 -2.60 -6.09 14.31
CA LEU A 165 -2.72 -6.54 12.92
C LEU A 165 -2.61 -5.37 11.94
N PRO A 166 -2.08 -5.59 10.72
CA PRO A 166 -1.95 -4.53 9.73
C PRO A 166 -3.30 -4.00 9.26
N VAL A 167 -3.33 -2.71 8.95
CA VAL A 167 -4.49 -2.03 8.42
C VAL A 167 -4.09 -1.21 7.19
N LEU A 168 -4.77 -1.45 6.07
CA LEU A 168 -4.63 -0.67 4.85
C LEU A 168 -5.29 0.71 5.01
N CYS A 169 -4.56 1.75 4.69
CA CYS A 169 -4.87 3.13 4.98
C CYS A 169 -4.75 4.03 3.74
N ASP A 170 -5.26 5.25 3.86
CA ASP A 170 -5.20 6.32 2.86
C ASP A 170 -5.94 6.03 1.55
N PHE A 171 -7.21 6.44 1.52
CA PHE A 171 -8.07 6.33 0.35
C PHE A 171 -8.13 7.64 -0.46
N GLY A 172 -7.14 8.53 -0.29
CA GLY A 172 -7.09 9.81 -0.99
C GLY A 172 -7.11 9.67 -2.51
N GLU A 173 -6.43 8.65 -3.04
CA GLU A 173 -6.35 8.38 -4.48
C GLU A 173 -7.24 7.22 -4.97
N ALA A 174 -8.01 6.59 -4.08
CA ALA A 174 -8.86 5.48 -4.46
C ALA A 174 -9.95 5.90 -5.47
N ARG A 175 -10.45 4.94 -6.26
CA ARG A 175 -11.49 5.13 -7.27
C ARG A 175 -12.62 4.11 -7.11
N ILE A 176 -13.86 4.53 -7.35
CA ILE A 176 -15.05 3.66 -7.34
C ILE A 176 -15.43 3.29 -8.78
N GLY A 177 -15.55 2.01 -9.07
CA GLY A 177 -15.96 1.46 -10.37
C GLY A 177 -15.02 0.36 -10.86
N ASP A 178 -15.43 -0.33 -11.92
CA ASP A 178 -14.69 -1.47 -12.47
C ASP A 178 -13.52 -1.08 -13.39
N LYS A 179 -13.65 0.03 -14.12
CA LYS A 179 -12.70 0.47 -15.15
C LYS A 179 -12.42 1.96 -15.05
N HIS A 180 -11.15 2.32 -15.21
CA HIS A 180 -10.65 3.68 -15.02
C HIS A 180 -9.56 4.03 -16.04
N LYS A 181 -9.27 5.32 -16.14
CA LYS A 181 -8.15 5.89 -16.90
C LYS A 181 -7.45 6.96 -16.09
N GLY A 182 -6.25 7.36 -16.53
CA GLY A 182 -5.46 8.40 -15.92
C GLY A 182 -4.24 7.88 -15.16
N ASP A 183 -3.33 8.79 -14.86
CA ASP A 183 -2.08 8.52 -14.16
C ASP A 183 -2.34 8.41 -12.65
N VAL A 184 -2.27 7.18 -12.18
CA VAL A 184 -2.43 6.78 -10.78
C VAL A 184 -1.19 6.00 -10.34
N MET A 185 -1.11 5.66 -9.06
CA MET A 185 0.04 4.98 -8.45
C MET A 185 1.34 5.81 -8.48
N PRO A 186 2.10 5.82 -7.39
CA PRO A 186 3.28 6.66 -7.32
C PRO A 186 4.51 6.01 -7.97
N GLY A 187 5.21 6.78 -8.82
CA GLY A 187 6.59 6.49 -9.20
C GLY A 187 6.84 5.08 -9.74
N ILE A 188 7.62 4.31 -8.99
CA ILE A 188 8.05 2.94 -9.33
C ILE A 188 6.98 1.87 -9.09
N TYR A 189 5.85 2.22 -8.47
CA TYR A 189 4.75 1.29 -8.25
C TYR A 189 3.81 1.20 -9.45
N ARG A 190 3.91 2.11 -10.43
CA ARG A 190 3.00 2.15 -11.58
C ARG A 190 3.03 0.86 -12.38
N ALA A 191 1.85 0.27 -12.56
CA ALA A 191 1.64 -0.90 -13.42
C ALA A 191 1.86 -0.52 -14.91
N PRO A 192 2.23 -1.49 -15.78
CA PRO A 192 2.54 -1.20 -17.17
C PRO A 192 1.37 -0.58 -17.94
N GLU A 193 0.13 -0.98 -17.66
CA GLU A 193 -1.07 -0.38 -18.25
C GLU A 193 -1.26 1.09 -17.83
N VAL A 194 -0.81 1.50 -16.65
CA VAL A 194 -0.88 2.90 -16.21
C VAL A 194 0.21 3.72 -16.90
N ILE A 195 1.45 3.21 -16.94
CA ILE A 195 2.57 3.86 -17.65
C ILE A 195 2.22 4.10 -19.13
N LEU A 196 1.53 3.14 -19.75
CA LEU A 196 1.17 3.17 -21.17
C LEU A 196 -0.19 3.83 -21.46
N ASP A 197 -0.77 4.51 -20.46
CA ASP A 197 -2.05 5.25 -20.55
C ASP A 197 -3.21 4.40 -21.11
N MET A 198 -3.26 3.14 -20.68
CA MET A 198 -4.34 2.22 -21.00
C MET A 198 -5.47 2.33 -19.98
N GLU A 199 -6.63 1.79 -20.32
CA GLU A 199 -7.66 1.50 -19.33
C GLU A 199 -7.16 0.43 -18.34
N TRP A 200 -7.41 0.67 -17.05
CA TRP A 200 -6.99 -0.17 -15.95
C TRP A 200 -8.15 -0.46 -14.99
N ASP A 201 -7.97 -1.47 -14.14
CA ASP A 201 -8.95 -1.93 -13.15
C ASP A 201 -8.27 -2.26 -11.81
N SER A 202 -8.99 -2.96 -10.93
CA SER A 202 -8.49 -3.37 -9.61
C SER A 202 -7.18 -4.17 -9.62
N LYS A 203 -6.75 -4.72 -10.77
CA LYS A 203 -5.50 -5.48 -10.90
C LYS A 203 -4.25 -4.61 -10.79
N VAL A 204 -4.37 -3.28 -10.84
CA VAL A 204 -3.25 -2.38 -10.50
C VAL A 204 -2.88 -2.48 -9.02
N ASP A 205 -3.86 -2.73 -8.15
CA ASP A 205 -3.60 -2.96 -6.72
C ASP A 205 -2.86 -4.27 -6.49
N ILE A 206 -3.19 -5.31 -7.26
CA ILE A 206 -2.50 -6.61 -7.19
C ILE A 206 -1.03 -6.47 -7.61
N TRP A 207 -0.76 -5.68 -8.64
CA TRP A 207 0.60 -5.32 -9.03
C TRP A 207 1.34 -4.63 -7.88
N ALA A 208 0.72 -3.61 -7.26
CA ALA A 208 1.30 -2.89 -6.14
C ALA A 208 1.53 -3.78 -4.91
N VAL A 209 0.68 -4.79 -4.65
CA VAL A 209 0.90 -5.80 -3.61
C VAL A 209 2.16 -6.62 -3.88
N GLY A 210 2.39 -7.03 -5.14
CA GLY A 210 3.62 -7.74 -5.51
C GLY A 210 4.88 -6.93 -5.20
N LEU A 211 4.87 -5.63 -5.56
CA LEU A 211 5.97 -4.70 -5.27
C LEU A 211 6.14 -4.41 -3.78
N THR A 212 5.04 -4.23 -3.07
CA THR A 212 5.07 -4.00 -1.62
C THR A 212 5.64 -5.22 -0.89
N THR A 213 5.24 -6.44 -1.28
CA THR A 213 5.75 -7.67 -0.67
C THR A 213 7.26 -7.82 -0.93
N TRP A 214 7.71 -7.45 -2.13
CA TRP A 214 9.14 -7.37 -2.44
C TRP A 214 9.86 -6.37 -1.53
N ASP A 215 9.36 -5.14 -1.41
CA ASP A 215 10.01 -4.08 -0.61
C ASP A 215 10.07 -4.38 0.90
N LEU A 216 9.13 -5.19 1.42
CA LEU A 216 9.16 -5.65 2.81
C LEU A 216 10.23 -6.73 3.05
N LEU A 217 10.56 -7.51 2.01
CA LEU A 217 11.49 -8.63 2.09
C LEU A 217 12.92 -8.23 1.69
N GLU A 218 13.05 -7.41 0.66
CA GLU A 218 14.31 -7.09 0.00
C GLU A 218 14.74 -5.65 0.27
N THR A 219 16.06 -5.45 0.41
CA THR A 219 16.63 -4.14 0.76
C THR A 219 16.60 -3.11 -0.37
N ARG A 220 16.34 -3.55 -1.61
CA ARG A 220 16.35 -2.71 -2.81
C ARG A 220 15.03 -2.86 -3.53
N ASN A 221 14.48 -1.75 -4.00
CA ASN A 221 13.26 -1.77 -4.78
C ASN A 221 13.39 -2.61 -6.05
N LEU A 222 12.30 -3.30 -6.41
CA LEU A 222 12.27 -4.15 -7.61
C LEU A 222 12.46 -3.33 -8.90
N PHE A 223 11.92 -2.11 -8.95
CA PHE A 223 12.14 -1.18 -10.06
C PHE A 223 12.85 0.08 -9.57
N PHE A 224 13.76 0.59 -10.40
CA PHE A 224 14.41 1.88 -10.16
C PHE A 224 13.75 2.95 -11.01
N ALA A 225 13.42 2.62 -12.27
CA ALA A 225 12.69 3.48 -13.20
C ALA A 225 13.26 4.90 -13.31
N ARG A 226 14.59 5.07 -13.24
CA ARG A 226 15.22 6.38 -13.23
C ARG A 226 16.26 6.54 -14.34
N LYS A 227 16.25 7.71 -14.97
CA LYS A 227 17.29 8.19 -15.88
C LYS A 227 17.70 9.59 -15.44
N ASP A 228 19.00 9.82 -15.26
CA ASP A 228 19.54 11.09 -14.79
C ASP A 228 18.89 11.60 -13.47
N GLY A 229 18.54 10.65 -12.59
CA GLY A 229 17.90 10.92 -11.30
C GLY A 229 16.39 11.15 -11.34
N LEU A 230 15.79 11.28 -12.53
CA LEU A 230 14.36 11.51 -12.73
C LEU A 230 13.62 10.22 -13.10
N LEU A 231 12.34 10.13 -12.72
CA LEU A 231 11.48 9.01 -13.12
C LEU A 231 11.39 8.96 -14.65
N ASN A 232 11.55 7.77 -15.23
CA ASN A 232 11.59 7.55 -16.67
C ASN A 232 10.82 6.28 -17.05
N ASP A 233 9.74 6.45 -17.81
CA ASP A 233 8.84 5.38 -18.24
C ASP A 233 9.55 4.32 -19.07
N GLU A 234 10.43 4.73 -19.98
CA GLU A 234 11.18 3.81 -20.85
C GLU A 234 12.11 2.90 -20.06
N GLN A 235 12.83 3.46 -19.08
CA GLN A 235 13.69 2.69 -18.16
C GLN A 235 12.85 1.70 -17.38
N HIS A 236 11.69 2.14 -16.90
CA HIS A 236 10.78 1.28 -16.14
C HIS A 236 10.31 0.09 -16.98
N LEU A 237 9.87 0.34 -18.22
CA LEU A 237 9.41 -0.70 -19.13
C LEU A 237 10.55 -1.65 -19.55
N ALA A 238 11.78 -1.15 -19.74
CA ALA A 238 12.95 -1.98 -20.01
C ALA A 238 13.25 -2.94 -18.83
N GLU A 239 13.16 -2.45 -17.59
CA GLU A 239 13.29 -3.26 -16.39
C GLU A 239 12.19 -4.32 -16.29
N MET A 240 10.93 -3.97 -16.61
CA MET A 240 9.82 -4.92 -16.67
C MET A 240 10.08 -6.02 -17.72
N VAL A 241 10.55 -5.67 -18.92
CA VAL A 241 10.89 -6.67 -19.96
C VAL A 241 11.99 -7.62 -19.48
N SER A 242 12.98 -7.11 -18.76
CA SER A 242 14.02 -7.98 -18.22
C SER A 242 13.48 -9.00 -17.21
N LEU A 243 12.56 -8.61 -16.33
CA LEU A 243 12.05 -9.48 -15.27
C LEU A 243 10.94 -10.42 -15.75
N LEU A 244 10.07 -9.93 -16.64
CA LEU A 244 8.85 -10.61 -17.08
C LEU A 244 8.97 -11.26 -18.46
N GLY A 245 10.04 -10.96 -19.21
CA GLY A 245 10.12 -11.22 -20.64
C GLY A 245 9.33 -10.19 -21.46
N PRO A 246 9.35 -10.29 -22.80
CA PRO A 246 8.62 -9.37 -23.67
C PRO A 246 7.10 -9.45 -23.41
N PRO A 247 6.37 -8.33 -23.51
CA PRO A 247 4.92 -8.35 -23.40
C PRO A 247 4.30 -9.18 -24.53
N PRO A 248 3.21 -9.91 -24.26
CA PRO A 248 2.49 -10.63 -25.32
C PRO A 248 1.89 -9.65 -26.32
N LEU A 249 1.71 -10.09 -27.57
CA LEU A 249 1.15 -9.25 -28.64
C LEU A 249 -0.25 -8.70 -28.31
N GLU A 250 -1.05 -9.47 -27.55
CA GLU A 250 -2.33 -9.01 -27.03
C GLU A 250 -2.19 -7.74 -26.18
N PHE A 251 -1.16 -7.65 -25.33
CA PHE A 251 -0.91 -6.49 -24.49
C PHE A 251 -0.52 -5.27 -25.33
N ILE A 252 0.40 -5.45 -26.28
CA ILE A 252 0.86 -4.37 -27.17
C ILE A 252 -0.31 -3.75 -27.94
N ARG A 253 -1.23 -4.57 -28.45
CA ARG A 253 -2.41 -4.12 -29.21
C ARG A 253 -3.42 -3.30 -28.41
N ARG A 254 -3.28 -3.20 -27.08
CA ARG A 254 -4.18 -2.41 -26.24
C ARG A 254 -3.92 -0.90 -26.31
N SER A 255 -2.75 -0.45 -26.77
CA SER A 255 -2.42 0.97 -26.88
C SER A 255 -1.39 1.25 -27.96
N ASP A 256 -1.64 2.27 -28.77
CA ASP A 256 -0.68 2.77 -29.76
C ASP A 256 0.60 3.32 -29.10
N LYS A 257 0.55 3.70 -27.81
CA LYS A 257 1.73 4.14 -27.05
C LYS A 257 2.78 3.02 -26.92
N CYS A 258 2.36 1.75 -26.96
CA CYS A 258 3.28 0.61 -26.98
C CYS A 258 4.21 0.64 -28.20
N LEU A 259 3.75 1.17 -29.33
CA LEU A 259 4.54 1.28 -30.57
C LEU A 259 5.69 2.28 -30.44
N GLN A 260 5.86 2.97 -29.31
CA GLN A 260 7.08 3.73 -29.02
C GLN A 260 8.23 2.81 -28.57
N TYR A 261 7.92 1.70 -27.89
CA TYR A 261 8.90 0.86 -27.21
C TYR A 261 9.06 -0.53 -27.84
N TRP A 262 8.04 -1.03 -28.56
CA TRP A 262 8.07 -2.33 -29.22
C TRP A 262 7.73 -2.25 -30.71
N ASP A 263 8.23 -3.22 -31.48
CA ASP A 263 7.80 -3.47 -32.86
C ASP A 263 6.58 -4.42 -32.94
N GLU A 264 6.11 -4.70 -34.15
CA GLU A 264 4.95 -5.56 -34.41
C GLU A 264 5.18 -7.03 -33.99
N ASN A 265 6.44 -7.43 -33.80
CA ASN A 265 6.85 -8.77 -33.39
C ASN A 265 7.18 -8.83 -31.88
N THR A 266 6.79 -7.82 -31.10
CA THR A 266 7.06 -7.71 -29.64
C THR A 266 8.52 -7.48 -29.27
N ASN A 267 9.40 -7.21 -30.25
CA ASN A 267 10.80 -6.92 -29.96
C ASN A 267 10.95 -5.51 -29.40
N TRP A 268 11.80 -5.36 -28.40
CA TRP A 268 12.14 -4.06 -27.83
C TRP A 268 12.90 -3.21 -28.84
N LYS A 269 12.46 -1.97 -29.01
CA LYS A 269 13.10 -0.93 -29.84
C LYS A 269 13.34 0.38 -29.09
N GLY A 270 13.13 0.39 -27.78
CA GLY A 270 13.48 1.52 -26.93
C GLY A 270 14.98 1.84 -27.02
N SER A 271 15.30 3.12 -26.86
CA SER A 271 16.66 3.65 -26.75
C SER A 271 17.41 3.17 -25.51
N ILE A 272 16.70 2.75 -24.47
CA ILE A 272 17.29 2.21 -23.24
C ILE A 272 17.51 0.70 -23.41
N PRO A 273 18.72 0.17 -23.19
CA PRO A 273 18.96 -1.26 -23.27
C PRO A 273 18.23 -2.00 -22.16
N ILE A 274 17.72 -3.19 -22.46
CA ILE A 274 17.14 -4.08 -21.46
C ILE A 274 18.28 -4.50 -20.51
N PRO A 275 18.18 -4.20 -19.20
CA PRO A 275 19.21 -4.62 -18.24
C PRO A 275 19.25 -6.15 -18.11
N GLU A 276 20.39 -6.72 -17.74
CA GLU A 276 20.50 -8.16 -17.48
C GLU A 276 20.11 -8.47 -16.02
N GLN A 277 18.87 -8.89 -15.80
CA GLN A 277 18.37 -9.29 -14.48
C GLN A 277 17.21 -10.30 -14.59
N SER A 278 16.95 -11.01 -13.51
CA SER A 278 15.75 -11.84 -13.34
C SER A 278 15.35 -11.82 -11.86
N PHE A 279 14.15 -12.31 -11.53
CA PHE A 279 13.77 -12.49 -10.13
C PHE A 279 14.76 -13.42 -9.40
N GLU A 280 15.22 -14.49 -10.04
CA GLU A 280 16.18 -15.46 -9.50
C GLU A 280 17.57 -14.85 -9.24
N ILE A 281 17.99 -13.84 -9.99
CA ILE A 281 19.28 -13.18 -9.77
C ILE A 281 19.20 -12.22 -8.59
N ARG A 282 18.03 -11.58 -8.43
CA ARG A 282 17.83 -10.46 -7.52
C ARG A 282 17.37 -10.87 -6.13
N GLU A 283 16.47 -11.83 -6.06
CA GLU A 283 15.98 -12.36 -4.79
C GLU A 283 17.09 -13.24 -4.19
N ARG A 284 17.53 -12.89 -2.98
CA ARG A 284 18.65 -13.57 -2.29
C ARG A 284 18.38 -13.77 -0.80
N SER A 285 17.20 -13.37 -0.34
CA SER A 285 16.84 -13.36 1.07
C SER A 285 16.27 -14.69 1.53
N LEU A 286 15.65 -15.44 0.61
CA LEU A 286 15.00 -16.72 0.85
C LEU A 286 15.79 -17.87 0.24
N GLU A 287 15.60 -19.08 0.79
CA GLU A 287 16.22 -20.31 0.31
C GLU A 287 15.18 -21.43 0.13
N GLY A 288 15.58 -22.49 -0.60
CA GLY A 288 14.79 -23.71 -0.77
C GLY A 288 13.39 -23.47 -1.36
N ASP A 289 12.41 -24.25 -0.88
CA ASP A 289 11.04 -24.25 -1.42
C ASP A 289 10.32 -22.93 -1.19
N VAL A 290 10.59 -22.24 -0.08
CA VAL A 290 9.97 -20.95 0.23
C VAL A 290 10.34 -19.91 -0.81
N ARG A 291 11.61 -19.89 -1.23
CA ARG A 291 12.08 -19.05 -2.34
C ARG A 291 11.31 -19.34 -3.62
N THR A 292 11.16 -20.61 -3.98
CA THR A 292 10.41 -21.01 -5.17
C THR A 292 8.95 -20.54 -5.10
N MET A 293 8.32 -20.68 -3.94
CA MET A 293 6.95 -20.19 -3.70
C MET A 293 6.86 -18.67 -3.80
N PHE A 294 7.83 -17.93 -3.27
CA PHE A 294 7.86 -16.47 -3.35
C PHE A 294 8.03 -15.98 -4.78
N LEU A 295 8.92 -16.58 -5.56
CA LEU A 295 9.09 -16.24 -6.98
C LEU A 295 7.80 -16.55 -7.79
N HIS A 296 7.09 -17.62 -7.45
CA HIS A 296 5.77 -17.90 -8.05
C HIS A 296 4.70 -16.89 -7.61
N PHE A 297 4.72 -16.46 -6.34
CA PHE A 297 3.86 -15.40 -5.83
C PHE A 297 4.05 -14.09 -6.61
N LEU A 298 5.30 -13.66 -6.82
CA LEU A 298 5.61 -12.47 -7.61
C LEU A 298 5.07 -12.58 -9.02
N ARG A 299 5.27 -13.71 -9.71
CA ARG A 299 4.74 -13.93 -11.06
C ARG A 299 3.21 -13.96 -11.13
N SER A 300 2.56 -14.37 -10.05
CA SER A 300 1.10 -14.35 -9.93
C SER A 300 0.53 -12.94 -9.73
N ALA A 301 1.34 -11.98 -9.30
CA ALA A 301 0.96 -10.58 -9.10
C ALA A 301 1.51 -9.64 -10.19
N LEU A 302 2.68 -9.94 -10.74
CA LEU A 302 3.43 -9.15 -11.70
C LEU A 302 3.39 -9.81 -13.08
N ALA A 303 2.31 -9.57 -13.80
CA ALA A 303 2.11 -10.02 -15.18
C ALA A 303 1.75 -8.83 -16.08
N TRP A 304 2.12 -8.92 -17.37
CA TRP A 304 1.80 -7.91 -18.37
C TRP A 304 0.29 -7.73 -18.52
N LEU A 305 -0.44 -8.82 -18.75
CA LEU A 305 -1.89 -8.77 -18.91
C LEU A 305 -2.57 -8.73 -17.53
N PRO A 306 -3.41 -7.72 -17.22
CA PRO A 306 -4.07 -7.62 -15.92
C PRO A 306 -4.90 -8.86 -15.55
N LYS A 307 -5.50 -9.52 -16.56
CA LYS A 307 -6.29 -10.75 -16.40
C LYS A 307 -5.48 -11.96 -15.91
N GLU A 308 -4.16 -11.96 -16.13
CA GLU A 308 -3.26 -13.05 -15.70
C GLU A 308 -2.83 -12.89 -14.24
N ARG A 309 -2.93 -11.69 -13.69
CA ARG A 309 -2.70 -11.47 -12.25
C ARG A 309 -3.84 -12.12 -11.47
N LEU A 310 -3.56 -12.73 -10.32
CA LEU A 310 -4.59 -13.34 -9.48
C LEU A 310 -5.57 -12.29 -8.91
N LEU A 311 -6.73 -12.74 -8.42
CA LEU A 311 -7.61 -11.90 -7.59
C LEU A 311 -7.01 -11.78 -6.18
N ALA A 312 -7.41 -10.75 -5.42
CA ALA A 312 -6.93 -10.56 -4.06
C ALA A 312 -7.24 -11.78 -3.17
N GLU A 313 -8.45 -12.33 -3.28
CA GLU A 313 -8.87 -13.55 -2.58
C GLU A 313 -7.97 -14.76 -2.89
N ASP A 314 -7.68 -15.00 -4.16
CA ASP A 314 -6.86 -16.14 -4.60
C ASP A 314 -5.39 -15.95 -4.18
N LEU A 315 -4.89 -14.72 -4.31
CA LEU A 315 -3.52 -14.38 -3.92
C LEU A 315 -3.34 -14.49 -2.39
N ALA A 316 -4.36 -14.22 -1.58
CA ALA A 316 -4.33 -14.42 -0.13
C ALA A 316 -4.15 -15.89 0.29
N ARG A 317 -4.56 -16.83 -0.60
CA ARG A 317 -4.44 -18.28 -0.42
C ARG A 317 -3.23 -18.86 -1.13
N HIS A 318 -2.38 -18.03 -1.72
CA HIS A 318 -1.17 -18.47 -2.40
C HIS A 318 -0.25 -19.24 -1.44
N ALA A 319 0.38 -20.32 -1.93
CA ALA A 319 1.18 -21.24 -1.11
C ALA A 319 2.24 -20.53 -0.24
N PHE A 320 2.89 -19.51 -0.80
CA PHE A 320 3.83 -18.65 -0.07
C PHE A 320 3.22 -18.01 1.20
N LEU A 321 2.00 -17.46 1.12
CA LEU A 321 1.38 -16.78 2.26
C LEU A 321 0.73 -17.75 3.27
N MET A 322 0.44 -18.98 2.83
CA MET A 322 -0.22 -20.00 3.66
C MET A 322 0.75 -20.78 4.56
N GLN A 323 2.07 -20.63 4.40
CA GLN A 323 3.08 -21.39 5.15
C GLN A 323 2.86 -21.37 6.68
N PRO A 324 2.61 -20.22 7.34
CA PRO A 324 2.44 -20.18 8.79
C PRO A 324 1.19 -20.93 9.28
N LEU A 325 0.12 -20.96 8.46
CA LEU A 325 -1.14 -21.62 8.82
C LEU A 325 -1.04 -23.14 8.69
N LEU A 326 -0.34 -23.62 7.65
CA LEU A 326 -0.09 -25.04 7.44
C LEU A 326 0.77 -25.61 8.58
N ALA A 327 1.85 -24.91 8.94
CA ALA A 327 2.70 -25.30 10.07
C ALA A 327 1.94 -25.35 11.41
N ALA A 328 0.97 -24.44 11.63
CA ALA A 328 0.14 -24.44 12.83
C ALA A 328 -0.93 -25.55 12.84
N GLY A 329 -1.34 -26.04 11.67
CA GLY A 329 -2.26 -27.18 11.53
C GLY A 329 -1.58 -28.50 11.85
N ASP A 330 -0.37 -28.71 11.33
CA ASP A 330 0.42 -29.93 11.57
C ASP A 330 0.78 -30.10 13.06
N LEU A 331 1.06 -28.98 13.75
CA LEU A 331 1.32 -28.97 15.20
C LEU A 331 0.11 -29.40 16.05
N LYS A 332 -1.13 -29.24 15.54
CA LYS A 332 -2.35 -29.65 16.24
C LYS A 332 -2.74 -31.11 15.99
N GLU A 333 -2.31 -31.69 14.88
CA GLU A 333 -2.56 -33.11 14.60
C GLU A 333 -1.57 -34.04 15.32
N HIS A 334 -0.45 -33.48 15.81
CA HIS A 334 0.62 -34.23 16.48
C HIS A 334 0.67 -33.98 18.00
N SER A 335 -0.34 -33.30 18.56
CA SER A 335 -0.51 -33.02 20.00
C SER A 335 -1.69 -33.76 20.59
#